data_AF-A0A9N9IDZ9-F1
#
_entry.id   AF-A0A9N9IDZ9-F1
#
_cell.length_a   1.000
_cell.length_b   1.000
_cell.length_c   1.000
_cell.angle_alpha   90.00
_cell.angle_beta   90.00
_cell.angle_gamma   90.00
#
_symmetry.space_group_name_H-M   'P 1'
#
loop_
_entity.id
_entity.type
_entity.pdbx_description
1 polymer ?
#
loop_
_entity_poly.entity_id
_entity_poly.type
_entity_poly.pdbx_seq_one_letter_code
_entity_poly.pdbx_strand_id
1 'polypeptide(L)'
;LNLENMMKAKDKAVTGLTKGIESLFKKNGVDYVKGHGRLVSANEIEVDGLDEPTPFKGLEIDEKQIVTSTGALSLEKVPEKMVVIGGGIIGLELGSVWKRLGSDVTVVEYLDSIGAGMDGECAYGIKFKMGTKVIDASKKGGKVFVNVEPAKGGSKETLEANVVLVSIGRRPYTENLGLENVGIELDEKAHKAEEEGIAAVEYIAGGHGHVNYDVIPSVIYTHPEVAWCGKTEEEVKATDRPYRVGNFPFAANSRARTNLDTQGFVKIISDAETDTILGVHIIGPNAGEMIGEAVLAMEYGASSEDIARTCHAHP
;
A
#
# COMPACT_ATOMS: atom_id res chain seq x y z
N LEU A 1 -1.38 -4.10 -27.36
CA LEU A 1 -1.39 -4.69 -26.00
C LEU A 1 -1.80 -6.16 -26.10
N ASN A 2 -1.04 -7.08 -25.50
CA ASN A 2 -1.44 -8.49 -25.37
C ASN A 2 -1.70 -8.79 -23.88
N LEU A 3 -2.96 -8.65 -23.45
CA LEU A 3 -3.36 -8.78 -22.06
C LEU A 3 -3.22 -10.22 -21.55
N GLU A 4 -3.54 -11.21 -22.39
CA GLU A 4 -3.45 -12.63 -22.04
C GLU A 4 -2.01 -13.02 -21.64
N ASN A 5 -1.02 -12.59 -22.43
CA ASN A 5 0.39 -12.85 -22.10
C ASN A 5 0.83 -12.11 -20.83
N MET A 6 0.31 -10.91 -20.57
CA MET A 6 0.58 -10.17 -19.33
C MET A 6 0.04 -10.93 -18.11
N MET A 7 -1.20 -11.43 -18.18
CA MET A 7 -1.81 -12.24 -17.11
C MET A 7 -1.06 -13.56 -16.90
N LYS A 8 -0.69 -14.26 -17.98
CA LYS A 8 0.14 -15.46 -17.90
C LYS A 8 1.49 -15.21 -17.23
N ALA A 9 2.13 -14.06 -17.49
CA ALA A 9 3.37 -13.69 -16.84
C ALA A 9 3.18 -13.46 -15.33
N LYS A 10 2.11 -12.78 -14.92
CA LYS A 10 1.70 -12.64 -13.51
C LYS A 10 1.52 -14.01 -12.85
N ASP A 11 0.73 -14.89 -13.46
CA ASP A 11 0.44 -16.22 -12.90
C ASP A 11 1.69 -17.08 -12.75
N LYS A 12 2.62 -16.98 -13.71
CA LYS A 12 3.92 -17.64 -13.63
C LYS A 12 4.75 -17.11 -12.46
N ALA A 13 4.77 -15.79 -12.25
CA ALA A 13 5.48 -15.18 -11.12
C ALA A 13 4.88 -15.64 -9.79
N VAL A 14 3.55 -15.56 -9.64
CA VAL A 14 2.84 -16.05 -8.44
C VAL A 14 3.17 -17.51 -8.17
N THR A 15 3.04 -18.39 -9.18
CA THR A 15 3.34 -19.82 -9.04
C THR A 15 4.80 -20.06 -8.64
N GLY A 16 5.74 -19.31 -9.22
CA GLY A 16 7.16 -19.42 -8.90
C GLY A 16 7.46 -19.04 -7.45
N LEU A 17 6.91 -17.92 -6.99
CA LEU A 17 7.09 -17.43 -5.62
C LEU A 17 6.44 -18.36 -4.59
N THR A 18 5.21 -18.84 -4.84
CA THR A 18 4.54 -19.82 -3.96
C THR A 18 5.36 -21.09 -3.78
N LYS A 19 5.91 -21.66 -4.88
CA LYS A 19 6.79 -22.83 -4.80
C LYS A 19 8.12 -22.54 -4.09
N GLY A 20 8.61 -21.31 -4.21
CA GLY A 20 9.78 -20.84 -3.47
C GLY A 20 9.56 -20.92 -1.96
N ILE A 21 8.41 -20.46 -1.46
CA ILE A 21 8.04 -20.52 -0.04
C ILE A 21 7.94 -21.97 0.44
N GLU A 22 7.24 -22.84 -0.30
CA GLU A 22 7.16 -24.27 0.06
C GLU A 22 8.55 -24.93 0.14
N SER A 23 9.46 -24.53 -0.75
CA SER A 23 10.85 -25.01 -0.74
C SER A 23 11.63 -24.49 0.47
N LEU A 24 11.38 -23.25 0.91
CA LEU A 24 11.98 -22.67 2.10
C LEU A 24 11.50 -23.38 3.38
N PHE A 25 10.20 -23.71 3.49
CA PHE A 25 9.70 -24.50 4.62
C PHE A 25 10.39 -25.86 4.69
N LYS A 26 10.44 -26.59 3.58
CA LYS A 26 11.13 -27.88 3.51
C LYS A 26 12.62 -27.77 3.88
N LYS A 27 13.31 -26.75 3.37
CA LYS A 27 14.74 -26.52 3.64
C LYS A 27 15.01 -26.29 5.13
N ASN A 28 14.10 -25.61 5.82
CA ASN A 28 14.24 -25.27 7.23
C ASN A 28 13.54 -26.27 8.17
N GLY A 29 13.04 -27.40 7.66
CA GLY A 29 12.37 -28.42 8.49
C GLY A 29 11.05 -27.97 9.09
N VAL A 30 10.36 -27.02 8.45
CA VAL A 30 9.04 -26.55 8.88
C VAL A 30 7.96 -27.46 8.31
N ASP A 31 7.16 -28.05 9.18
CA ASP A 31 5.99 -28.84 8.79
C ASP A 31 4.88 -27.91 8.28
N TYR A 32 4.52 -28.07 7.01
CA TYR A 32 3.48 -27.28 6.36
C TYR A 32 2.16 -28.04 6.32
N VAL A 33 1.22 -27.64 7.19
CA VAL A 33 -0.14 -28.17 7.23
C VAL A 33 -1.08 -27.28 6.40
N LYS A 34 -1.83 -27.87 5.48
CA LYS A 34 -2.76 -27.16 4.59
C LYS A 34 -4.19 -27.29 5.11
N GLY A 35 -4.78 -26.18 5.52
CA GLY A 35 -6.17 -26.12 5.97
C GLY A 35 -6.47 -24.82 6.73
N HIS A 36 -7.69 -24.70 7.24
CA HIS A 36 -8.08 -23.61 8.12
C HIS A 36 -7.76 -23.99 9.57
N GLY A 37 -6.85 -23.26 10.22
CA GLY A 37 -6.45 -23.50 11.60
C GLY A 37 -7.32 -22.76 12.60
N ARG A 38 -7.77 -23.45 13.65
CA ARG A 38 -8.57 -22.88 14.75
C ARG A 38 -7.99 -23.27 16.11
N LEU A 39 -7.82 -22.30 17.01
CA LEU A 39 -7.42 -22.56 18.39
C LEU A 39 -8.57 -23.23 19.15
N VAL A 40 -8.34 -24.44 19.66
CA VAL A 40 -9.29 -25.14 20.55
C VAL A 40 -8.87 -25.02 22.02
N SER A 41 -7.59 -24.79 22.28
CA SER A 41 -7.05 -24.41 23.58
C SER A 41 -5.74 -23.63 23.41
N ALA A 42 -5.10 -23.21 24.51
CA ALA A 42 -3.85 -22.44 24.47
C ALA A 42 -2.69 -23.17 23.79
N ASN A 43 -2.78 -24.49 23.62
CA ASN A 43 -1.70 -25.33 23.11
C ASN A 43 -2.16 -26.30 22.03
N GLU A 44 -3.37 -26.13 21.50
CA GLU A 44 -3.95 -27.07 20.53
C GLU A 44 -4.68 -26.30 19.43
N ILE A 45 -4.36 -26.68 18.19
CA ILE A 45 -4.94 -26.14 16.96
C ILE A 45 -5.60 -27.29 16.21
N GLU A 46 -6.88 -27.13 15.89
CA GLU A 46 -7.60 -27.99 14.96
C GLU A 46 -7.42 -27.45 13.53
N VAL A 47 -7.33 -28.35 12.54
CA VAL A 47 -7.17 -27.97 11.14
C VAL A 47 -8.26 -28.61 10.28
N ASP A 48 -9.12 -27.77 9.72
CA ASP A 48 -10.20 -28.14 8.80
C ASP A 48 -9.81 -27.92 7.32
N GLY A 49 -10.71 -28.28 6.39
CA GLY A 49 -10.55 -27.98 4.97
C GLY A 49 -10.52 -26.47 4.65
N LEU A 50 -10.18 -26.13 3.40
CA LEU A 50 -10.17 -24.74 2.94
C LEU A 50 -11.59 -24.30 2.54
N ASP A 51 -12.15 -23.29 3.22
CA ASP A 51 -13.42 -22.66 2.88
C ASP A 51 -13.24 -21.30 2.17
N GLU A 52 -14.32 -20.81 1.53
CA GLU A 52 -14.34 -19.62 0.68
C GLU A 52 -14.37 -18.28 1.46
N PRO A 53 -13.92 -17.16 0.84
CA PRO A 53 -13.81 -15.85 1.50
C PRO A 53 -15.16 -15.18 1.81
N THR A 54 -15.17 -14.38 2.89
CA THR A 54 -16.35 -13.64 3.37
C THR A 54 -16.68 -12.40 2.51
N PRO A 55 -17.95 -12.16 2.15
CA PRO A 55 -18.37 -11.05 1.29
C PRO A 55 -18.35 -9.67 1.99
N PHE A 56 -18.19 -8.62 1.18
CA PHE A 56 -18.17 -7.23 1.62
C PHE A 56 -19.58 -6.68 1.94
N LYS A 57 -19.73 -5.92 3.03
CA LYS A 57 -21.02 -5.31 3.44
C LYS A 57 -21.27 -3.98 2.71
N GLY A 58 -22.41 -3.84 2.03
CA GLY A 58 -22.92 -2.57 1.48
C GLY A 58 -22.79 -2.39 -0.02
N LEU A 59 -22.01 -3.23 -0.70
CA LEU A 59 -21.98 -3.31 -2.16
C LEU A 59 -21.82 -4.77 -2.58
N GLU A 60 -22.66 -5.23 -3.51
CA GLU A 60 -22.56 -6.59 -4.04
C GLU A 60 -21.35 -6.68 -4.98
N ILE A 61 -20.26 -7.25 -4.48
CA ILE A 61 -19.04 -7.51 -5.23
C ILE A 61 -19.23 -8.78 -6.04
N ASP A 62 -19.09 -8.69 -7.36
CA ASP A 62 -19.23 -9.84 -8.27
C ASP A 62 -17.89 -10.29 -8.88
N GLU A 63 -16.79 -9.61 -8.54
CA GLU A 63 -15.45 -9.80 -9.07
C GLU A 63 -15.38 -9.78 -10.61
N LYS A 64 -16.37 -9.17 -11.27
CA LYS A 64 -16.46 -9.02 -12.73
C LYS A 64 -16.58 -7.56 -13.16
N GLN A 65 -17.56 -6.85 -12.62
CA GLN A 65 -17.82 -5.42 -12.87
C GLN A 65 -17.65 -4.59 -11.60
N ILE A 66 -17.97 -5.14 -10.45
CA ILE A 66 -17.68 -4.54 -9.15
C ILE A 66 -16.70 -5.47 -8.46
N VAL A 67 -15.46 -5.02 -8.34
CA VAL A 67 -14.32 -5.87 -8.00
C VAL A 67 -13.58 -5.35 -6.78
N THR A 68 -12.94 -6.26 -6.05
CA THR A 68 -11.86 -5.89 -5.12
C THR A 68 -10.52 -5.86 -5.87
N SER A 69 -9.41 -5.76 -5.15
CA SER A 69 -8.09 -5.98 -5.74
C SER A 69 -7.95 -7.36 -6.40
N THR A 70 -8.66 -8.38 -5.90
CA THR A 70 -8.61 -9.75 -6.44
C THR A 70 -9.17 -9.83 -7.87
N GLY A 71 -10.40 -9.34 -8.10
CA GLY A 71 -10.98 -9.28 -9.44
C GLY A 71 -10.28 -8.27 -10.34
N ALA A 72 -9.80 -7.15 -9.79
CA ALA A 72 -9.03 -6.18 -10.56
C ALA A 72 -7.69 -6.72 -11.08
N LEU A 73 -7.10 -7.74 -10.44
CA LEU A 73 -5.91 -8.45 -10.92
C LEU A 73 -6.22 -9.55 -11.95
N SER A 74 -7.50 -9.79 -12.22
CA SER A 74 -7.99 -10.93 -13.01
C SER A 74 -8.95 -10.52 -14.12
N LEU A 75 -9.05 -9.22 -14.45
CA LEU A 75 -9.93 -8.75 -15.52
C LEU A 75 -9.51 -9.31 -16.88
N GLU A 76 -10.47 -9.88 -17.59
CA GLU A 76 -10.25 -10.52 -18.91
C GLU A 76 -10.03 -9.51 -20.04
N LYS A 77 -10.37 -8.24 -19.82
CA LYS A 77 -10.22 -7.15 -20.80
C LYS A 77 -9.94 -5.83 -20.10
N VAL A 78 -9.26 -4.94 -20.81
CA VAL A 78 -9.08 -3.54 -20.37
C VAL A 78 -10.45 -2.86 -20.33
N PRO A 79 -10.91 -2.36 -19.17
CA PRO A 79 -12.16 -1.59 -19.12
C PRO A 79 -11.98 -0.25 -19.82
N GLU A 80 -12.99 0.22 -20.56
CA GLU A 80 -12.94 1.54 -21.18
C GLU A 80 -12.94 2.64 -20.12
N LYS A 81 -13.82 2.54 -19.12
CA LYS A 81 -13.89 3.40 -17.93
C LYS A 81 -13.80 2.58 -16.65
N MET A 82 -12.96 3.03 -15.74
CA MET A 82 -12.84 2.46 -14.40
C MET A 82 -13.03 3.55 -13.34
N VAL A 83 -13.91 3.29 -12.38
CA VAL A 83 -14.00 4.08 -11.15
C VAL A 83 -13.30 3.32 -10.04
N VAL A 84 -12.40 3.99 -9.33
CA VAL A 84 -11.71 3.45 -8.15
C VAL A 84 -12.30 4.14 -6.92
N ILE A 85 -12.80 3.37 -5.96
CA ILE A 85 -13.35 3.88 -4.70
C ILE A 85 -12.28 3.73 -3.62
N GLY A 86 -11.77 4.84 -3.13
CA GLY A 86 -10.64 4.91 -2.19
C GLY A 86 -9.31 5.14 -2.90
N GLY A 87 -8.67 6.25 -2.58
CA GLY A 87 -7.33 6.70 -2.99
C GLY A 87 -6.21 6.22 -2.06
N GLY A 88 -6.38 5.03 -1.46
CA GLY A 88 -5.30 4.32 -0.78
C GLY A 88 -4.35 3.62 -1.77
N ILE A 89 -3.25 3.07 -1.26
CA ILE A 89 -2.15 2.46 -2.03
C ILE A 89 -2.66 1.51 -3.12
N ILE A 90 -3.49 0.52 -2.76
CA ILE A 90 -4.03 -0.48 -3.69
C ILE A 90 -4.82 0.18 -4.83
N GLY A 91 -5.65 1.17 -4.52
CA GLY A 91 -6.47 1.87 -5.50
C GLY A 91 -5.61 2.65 -6.50
N LEU A 92 -4.56 3.32 -6.01
CA LEU A 92 -3.63 4.10 -6.83
C LEU A 92 -2.78 3.20 -7.74
N GLU A 93 -2.29 2.08 -7.23
CA GLU A 93 -1.48 1.12 -8.00
C GLU A 93 -2.31 0.46 -9.09
N LEU A 94 -3.44 -0.18 -8.73
CA LEU A 94 -4.29 -0.87 -9.71
C LEU A 94 -4.95 0.11 -10.68
N GLY A 95 -5.36 1.29 -10.21
CA GLY A 95 -5.82 2.39 -11.06
C GLY A 95 -4.76 2.81 -12.06
N SER A 96 -3.49 2.90 -11.64
CA SER A 96 -2.37 3.21 -12.54
C SER A 96 -2.11 2.12 -13.57
N VAL A 97 -2.18 0.84 -13.17
CA VAL A 97 -2.03 -0.29 -14.09
C VAL A 97 -3.07 -0.17 -15.22
N TRP A 98 -4.35 -0.10 -14.87
CA TRP A 98 -5.42 -0.05 -15.87
C TRP A 98 -5.40 1.22 -16.70
N LYS A 99 -5.05 2.37 -16.11
CA LYS A 99 -4.85 3.62 -16.85
C LYS A 99 -3.78 3.50 -17.94
N ARG A 100 -2.61 2.92 -17.61
CA ARG A 100 -1.52 2.72 -18.58
C ARG A 100 -1.88 1.74 -19.69
N LEU A 101 -2.79 0.81 -19.41
CA LEU A 101 -3.30 -0.14 -20.41
C LEU A 101 -4.40 0.47 -21.30
N GLY A 102 -4.91 1.65 -20.97
CA GLY A 102 -5.83 2.43 -21.81
C GLY A 102 -7.17 2.81 -21.17
N SER A 103 -7.42 2.43 -19.91
CA SER A 103 -8.67 2.79 -19.21
C SER A 103 -8.72 4.29 -18.85
N ASP A 104 -9.90 4.90 -18.98
CA ASP A 104 -10.18 6.19 -18.33
C ASP A 104 -10.49 5.96 -16.86
N VAL A 105 -9.54 6.30 -15.99
CA VAL A 105 -9.60 6.03 -14.55
C VAL A 105 -9.95 7.30 -13.77
N THR A 106 -10.99 7.20 -12.94
CA THR A 106 -11.36 8.24 -11.94
C THR A 106 -11.31 7.64 -10.54
N VAL A 107 -10.51 8.22 -9.65
CA VAL A 107 -10.47 7.86 -8.23
C VAL A 107 -11.43 8.76 -7.46
N VAL A 108 -12.34 8.15 -6.71
CA VAL A 108 -13.25 8.83 -5.78
C VAL A 108 -12.73 8.59 -4.37
N GLU A 109 -12.34 9.65 -3.69
CA GLU A 109 -11.78 9.61 -2.33
C GLU A 109 -12.64 10.46 -1.40
N TYR A 110 -12.99 9.88 -0.25
CA TYR A 110 -13.78 10.53 0.79
C TYR A 110 -12.98 11.64 1.48
N LEU A 111 -11.69 11.39 1.71
CA LEU A 111 -10.76 12.31 2.35
C LEU A 111 -10.34 13.44 1.40
N ASP A 112 -9.71 14.48 1.97
CA ASP A 112 -9.18 15.61 1.23
C ASP A 112 -7.74 15.33 0.68
N SER A 113 -7.12 14.21 1.07
CA SER A 113 -5.79 13.74 0.60
C SER A 113 -5.79 12.24 0.23
N ILE A 114 -4.82 11.82 -0.58
CA ILE A 114 -4.60 10.42 -0.98
C ILE A 114 -3.40 9.84 -0.22
N GLY A 115 -3.24 8.51 -0.24
CA GLY A 115 -2.08 7.83 0.34
C GLY A 115 -1.97 8.04 1.84
N ALA A 116 -2.62 7.17 2.63
CA ALA A 116 -2.58 7.28 4.08
C ALA A 116 -1.13 7.33 4.61
N GLY A 117 -0.77 8.41 5.32
CA GLY A 117 0.57 8.64 5.86
C GLY A 117 1.60 9.20 4.87
N MET A 118 1.20 9.49 3.62
CA MET A 118 2.05 10.11 2.61
C MET A 118 2.07 11.64 2.78
N ASP A 119 3.22 12.28 2.58
CA ASP A 119 3.33 13.73 2.50
C ASP A 119 2.55 14.28 1.28
N GLY A 120 1.79 15.35 1.48
CA GLY A 120 0.76 15.81 0.53
C GLY A 120 1.27 16.24 -0.85
N GLU A 121 2.57 16.49 -0.99
CA GLU A 121 3.21 16.90 -2.25
C GLU A 121 3.45 15.73 -3.25
N CYS A 122 3.12 14.48 -2.88
CA CYS A 122 3.46 13.27 -3.66
C CYS A 122 2.33 12.68 -4.54
N ALA A 123 1.37 13.46 -5.03
CA ALA A 123 0.20 12.97 -5.80
C ALA A 123 0.23 13.31 -7.31
N TYR A 124 0.29 12.30 -8.21
CA TYR A 124 0.33 12.55 -9.68
C TYR A 124 -0.47 11.54 -10.53
N GLY A 125 -0.91 11.99 -11.72
CA GLY A 125 -1.17 11.11 -12.87
C GLY A 125 -2.56 10.49 -13.05
N ILE A 126 -3.51 10.62 -12.11
CA ILE A 126 -4.89 10.10 -12.21
C ILE A 126 -5.93 11.22 -12.00
N LYS A 127 -7.14 11.07 -12.54
CA LYS A 127 -8.25 12.00 -12.24
C LYS A 127 -8.77 11.71 -10.83
N PHE A 128 -8.80 12.72 -9.98
CA PHE A 128 -9.27 12.58 -8.60
C PHE A 128 -10.56 13.35 -8.37
N LYS A 129 -11.44 12.76 -7.58
CA LYS A 129 -12.62 13.39 -7.00
C LYS A 129 -12.51 13.26 -5.48
N MET A 130 -11.74 14.17 -4.89
CA MET A 130 -11.46 14.26 -3.45
C MET A 130 -12.68 14.76 -2.68
N GLY A 131 -12.71 14.57 -1.36
CA GLY A 131 -13.79 15.07 -0.51
C GLY A 131 -15.17 14.58 -0.96
N THR A 132 -15.26 13.37 -1.51
CA THR A 132 -16.46 12.85 -2.19
C THR A 132 -16.82 11.47 -1.66
N LYS A 133 -18.04 11.32 -1.15
CA LYS A 133 -18.57 10.02 -0.69
C LYS A 133 -19.27 9.28 -1.82
N VAL A 134 -19.08 7.97 -1.85
CA VAL A 134 -19.91 7.05 -2.64
C VAL A 134 -21.14 6.69 -1.83
N ILE A 135 -22.32 6.80 -2.42
CA ILE A 135 -23.60 6.50 -1.79
C ILE A 135 -23.99 5.05 -2.07
N ASP A 136 -24.01 4.69 -3.35
CA ASP A 136 -24.34 3.35 -3.84
C ASP A 136 -23.75 3.16 -5.26
N ALA A 137 -23.80 1.92 -5.74
CA ALA A 137 -23.56 1.64 -7.15
C ALA A 137 -24.54 0.58 -7.66
N SER A 138 -24.99 0.73 -8.90
CA SER A 138 -25.96 -0.16 -9.53
C SER A 138 -25.55 -0.57 -10.94
N LYS A 139 -25.87 -1.81 -11.32
CA LYS A 139 -25.60 -2.35 -12.67
C LYS A 139 -26.80 -2.11 -13.58
N LYS A 140 -26.58 -1.51 -14.75
CA LYS A 140 -27.62 -1.32 -15.79
C LYS A 140 -26.99 -1.32 -17.18
N GLY A 141 -27.55 -2.12 -18.10
CA GLY A 141 -27.10 -2.15 -19.50
C GLY A 141 -25.62 -2.53 -19.68
N GLY A 142 -25.09 -3.43 -18.84
CA GLY A 142 -23.68 -3.84 -18.88
C GLY A 142 -22.69 -2.81 -18.37
N LYS A 143 -23.15 -1.73 -17.72
CA LYS A 143 -22.33 -0.71 -17.07
C LYS A 143 -22.68 -0.62 -15.58
N VAL A 144 -21.78 -0.02 -14.81
CA VAL A 144 -21.96 0.32 -13.40
C VAL A 144 -22.15 1.83 -13.28
N PHE A 145 -23.19 2.23 -12.57
CA PHE A 145 -23.51 3.62 -12.25
C PHE A 145 -23.23 3.85 -10.77
N VAL A 146 -22.23 4.68 -10.46
CA VAL A 146 -21.78 4.98 -9.10
C VAL A 146 -22.34 6.34 -8.71
N ASN A 147 -23.23 6.36 -7.72
CA ASN A 147 -23.80 7.60 -7.21
C ASN A 147 -22.88 8.18 -6.13
N VAL A 148 -22.49 9.44 -6.31
CA VAL A 148 -21.55 10.16 -5.44
C VAL A 148 -22.12 11.51 -5.01
N GLU A 149 -21.64 12.00 -3.88
CA GLU A 149 -21.92 13.36 -3.42
C GLU A 149 -20.73 13.94 -2.64
N PRO A 150 -20.57 15.27 -2.57
CA PRO A 150 -19.56 15.87 -1.72
C PRO A 150 -19.70 15.39 -0.26
N ALA A 151 -18.58 15.03 0.36
CA ALA A 151 -18.54 14.54 1.74
C ALA A 151 -19.14 15.55 2.73
N LYS A 152 -18.96 16.86 2.45
CA LYS A 152 -19.49 17.99 3.23
C LYS A 152 -20.93 18.37 2.87
N GLY A 153 -21.61 17.58 2.02
CA GLY A 153 -22.96 17.84 1.53
C GLY A 153 -22.98 18.67 0.25
N GLY A 154 -23.94 18.39 -0.63
CA GLY A 154 -24.07 19.07 -1.93
C GLY A 154 -24.89 18.26 -2.93
N SER A 155 -24.88 18.69 -4.20
CA SER A 155 -25.60 18.00 -5.27
C SER A 155 -24.98 16.64 -5.57
N LYS A 156 -25.84 15.64 -5.76
CA LYS A 156 -25.45 14.30 -6.19
C LYS A 156 -25.03 14.29 -7.66
N GLU A 157 -24.11 13.40 -7.97
CA GLU A 157 -23.64 13.11 -9.33
C GLU A 157 -23.60 11.60 -9.54
N THR A 158 -23.76 11.14 -10.79
CA THR A 158 -23.62 9.73 -11.15
C THR A 158 -22.44 9.57 -12.10
N LEU A 159 -21.48 8.74 -11.71
CA LEU A 159 -20.36 8.33 -12.54
C LEU A 159 -20.71 7.03 -13.27
N GLU A 160 -20.35 6.94 -14.54
CA GLU A 160 -20.55 5.73 -15.35
C GLU A 160 -19.22 5.02 -15.56
N ALA A 161 -19.17 3.71 -15.30
CA ALA A 161 -17.99 2.87 -15.46
C ALA A 161 -18.33 1.50 -16.08
N ASN A 162 -17.32 0.85 -16.69
CA ASN A 162 -17.42 -0.57 -17.06
C ASN A 162 -17.06 -1.46 -15.86
N VAL A 163 -16.09 -1.01 -15.07
CA VAL A 163 -15.59 -1.69 -13.87
C VAL A 163 -15.45 -0.67 -12.73
N VAL A 164 -15.81 -1.08 -11.52
CA VAL A 164 -15.61 -0.35 -10.27
C VAL A 164 -14.68 -1.16 -9.39
N LEU A 165 -13.51 -0.60 -9.07
CA LEU A 165 -12.60 -1.15 -8.06
C LEU A 165 -12.95 -0.57 -6.69
N VAL A 166 -13.25 -1.43 -5.72
CA VAL A 166 -13.46 -1.06 -4.33
C VAL A 166 -12.16 -1.27 -3.56
N SER A 167 -11.52 -0.18 -3.12
CA SER A 167 -10.20 -0.17 -2.45
C SER A 167 -10.19 0.77 -1.24
N ILE A 168 -11.10 0.56 -0.30
CA ILE A 168 -11.35 1.44 0.86
C ILE A 168 -10.58 1.03 2.13
N GLY A 169 -9.47 0.32 1.97
CA GLY A 169 -8.66 -0.18 3.07
C GLY A 169 -8.83 -1.68 3.32
N ARG A 170 -8.07 -2.19 4.30
CA ARG A 170 -8.05 -3.59 4.73
C ARG A 170 -8.53 -3.67 6.17
N ARG A 171 -9.00 -4.86 6.58
CA ARG A 171 -9.43 -5.14 7.95
C ARG A 171 -8.74 -6.42 8.44
N PRO A 172 -8.44 -6.54 9.74
CA PRO A 172 -8.03 -7.81 10.32
C PRO A 172 -9.05 -8.91 9.98
N TYR A 173 -8.56 -10.11 9.65
CA TYR A 173 -9.40 -11.27 9.43
C TYR A 173 -9.19 -12.26 10.58
N THR A 174 -10.16 -12.32 11.48
CA THR A 174 -10.12 -13.15 12.69
C THR A 174 -11.29 -14.11 12.79
N GLU A 175 -12.05 -14.27 11.70
CA GLU A 175 -13.20 -15.17 11.65
C GLU A 175 -12.75 -16.63 11.83
N ASN A 176 -13.46 -17.34 12.71
CA ASN A 176 -13.22 -18.76 13.01
C ASN A 176 -11.78 -19.10 13.44
N LEU A 177 -11.06 -18.17 14.07
CA LEU A 177 -9.73 -18.44 14.64
C LEU A 177 -9.78 -19.10 16.04
N GLY A 178 -10.94 -19.10 16.70
CA GLY A 178 -11.12 -19.69 18.04
C GLY A 178 -10.45 -18.86 19.16
N LEU A 179 -10.31 -17.55 18.96
CA LEU A 179 -9.66 -16.64 19.92
C LEU A 179 -10.38 -16.62 21.27
N GLU A 180 -11.70 -16.78 21.24
CA GLU A 180 -12.55 -16.89 22.41
C GLU A 180 -12.23 -18.11 23.29
N ASN A 181 -11.73 -19.20 22.71
CA ASN A 181 -11.38 -20.43 23.44
C ASN A 181 -10.15 -20.23 24.34
N VAL A 182 -9.36 -19.19 24.07
CA VAL A 182 -8.10 -18.89 24.76
C VAL A 182 -8.10 -17.50 25.41
N GLY A 183 -9.22 -16.79 25.37
CA GLY A 183 -9.38 -15.48 25.98
C GLY A 183 -8.53 -14.38 25.32
N ILE A 184 -8.25 -14.49 24.01
CA ILE A 184 -7.57 -13.42 23.27
C ILE A 184 -8.60 -12.34 22.93
N GLU A 185 -8.39 -11.14 23.48
CA GLU A 185 -9.18 -9.96 23.16
C GLU A 185 -8.75 -9.37 21.82
N LEU A 186 -9.72 -8.78 21.10
CA LEU A 186 -9.50 -8.13 19.82
C LEU A 186 -9.47 -6.62 19.97
N ASP A 187 -8.63 -5.99 19.16
CA ASP A 187 -8.70 -4.56 18.89
C ASP A 187 -9.04 -4.30 17.40
N GLU A 188 -9.00 -3.03 16.99
CA GLU A 188 -9.39 -2.61 15.64
C GLU A 188 -8.22 -2.52 14.63
N LYS A 189 -7.00 -2.97 14.97
CA LYS A 189 -5.77 -2.65 14.20
C LYS A 189 -5.12 -3.86 13.51
N ALA A 190 -4.44 -3.58 12.39
CA ALA A 190 -3.53 -4.50 11.72
C ALA A 190 -2.18 -3.81 11.52
N HIS A 191 -1.08 -4.56 11.64
CA HIS A 191 0.28 -4.02 11.67
C HIS A 191 1.20 -4.65 10.61
N LYS A 192 2.52 -4.51 10.78
CA LYS A 192 3.56 -4.85 9.78
C LYS A 192 4.16 -6.23 10.09
N ALA A 193 3.91 -7.20 9.22
CA ALA A 193 3.98 -8.62 9.59
C ALA A 193 5.38 -9.26 9.69
N GLU A 194 6.31 -9.00 8.76
CA GLU A 194 7.57 -9.76 8.70
C GLU A 194 8.48 -9.48 9.91
N GLU A 195 8.72 -8.21 10.21
CA GLU A 195 9.55 -7.79 11.36
C GLU A 195 8.92 -8.20 12.70
N GLU A 196 7.60 -8.08 12.84
CA GLU A 196 6.86 -8.56 14.01
C GLU A 196 6.98 -10.08 14.19
N GLY A 197 6.97 -10.83 13.09
CA GLY A 197 7.16 -12.28 13.11
C GLY A 197 8.56 -12.66 13.62
N ILE A 198 9.61 -11.96 13.17
CA ILE A 198 10.98 -12.15 13.66
C ILE A 198 11.05 -11.81 15.14
N ALA A 199 10.59 -10.61 15.54
CA ALA A 199 10.61 -10.16 16.93
C ALA A 199 9.85 -11.11 17.87
N ALA A 200 8.70 -11.65 17.44
CA ALA A 200 7.93 -12.61 18.21
C ALA A 200 8.71 -13.92 18.44
N VAL A 201 9.35 -14.47 17.39
CA VAL A 201 10.13 -15.71 17.50
C VAL A 201 11.40 -15.49 18.34
N GLU A 202 12.09 -14.37 18.17
CA GLU A 202 13.25 -14.00 18.99
C GLU A 202 12.86 -13.83 20.46
N TYR A 203 11.70 -13.22 20.74
CA TYR A 203 11.18 -13.09 22.09
C TYR A 203 10.88 -14.46 22.72
N ILE A 204 10.25 -15.38 21.96
CA ILE A 204 10.01 -16.76 22.42
C ILE A 204 11.33 -17.47 22.73
N ALA A 205 12.35 -17.31 21.88
CA ALA A 205 13.61 -18.04 21.99
C ALA A 205 14.58 -17.44 23.03
N GLY A 206 14.60 -16.12 23.19
CA GLY A 206 15.65 -15.39 23.90
C GLY A 206 15.15 -14.29 24.84
N GLY A 207 13.84 -14.04 24.92
CA GLY A 207 13.25 -13.03 25.81
C GLY A 207 13.38 -11.58 25.34
N HIS A 208 13.86 -11.36 24.12
CA HIS A 208 13.97 -10.03 23.50
C HIS A 208 13.60 -10.10 22.03
N GLY A 209 12.83 -9.12 21.57
CA GLY A 209 12.51 -8.86 20.16
C GLY A 209 12.31 -7.36 19.98
N HIS A 210 12.61 -6.85 18.79
CA HIS A 210 12.57 -5.41 18.53
C HIS A 210 11.87 -5.12 17.21
N VAL A 211 11.04 -4.07 17.21
CA VAL A 211 10.45 -3.49 15.99
C VAL A 211 10.47 -1.98 16.16
N ASN A 212 11.12 -1.28 15.22
CA ASN A 212 11.12 0.17 15.19
C ASN A 212 10.04 0.68 14.23
N TYR A 213 8.82 0.90 14.74
CA TYR A 213 7.69 1.37 13.92
C TYR A 213 7.88 2.77 13.33
N ASP A 214 8.74 3.61 13.94
CA ASP A 214 8.94 4.99 13.51
C ASP A 214 9.67 5.09 12.15
N VAL A 215 10.36 4.02 11.73
CA VAL A 215 11.17 4.02 10.49
C VAL A 215 10.80 2.91 9.51
N ILE A 216 9.67 2.24 9.70
CA ILE A 216 9.17 1.27 8.73
C ILE A 216 8.83 1.99 7.42
N PRO A 217 9.46 1.63 6.29
CA PRO A 217 9.16 2.30 5.03
C PRO A 217 7.77 1.92 4.51
N SER A 218 7.22 2.84 3.73
CA SER A 218 6.03 2.63 2.93
C SER A 218 6.32 3.01 1.49
N VAL A 219 5.76 2.25 0.55
CA VAL A 219 6.00 2.39 -0.89
C VAL A 219 4.68 2.26 -1.63
N ILE A 220 4.51 3.09 -2.66
CA ILE A 220 3.44 3.01 -3.65
C ILE A 220 4.10 2.82 -5.02
N TYR A 221 3.84 1.70 -5.67
CA TYR A 221 4.47 1.31 -6.93
C TYR A 221 3.78 1.92 -8.16
N THR A 222 3.45 3.21 -8.08
CA THR A 222 2.95 4.01 -9.20
C THR A 222 4.11 4.45 -10.12
N HIS A 223 3.84 5.39 -11.04
CA HIS A 223 4.88 5.99 -11.88
C HIS A 223 4.59 7.50 -11.95
N PRO A 224 5.47 8.33 -11.36
CA PRO A 224 6.63 7.93 -10.55
C PRO A 224 6.25 7.09 -9.31
N GLU A 225 7.21 6.32 -8.79
CA GLU A 225 7.04 5.62 -7.50
C GLU A 225 7.01 6.64 -6.38
N VAL A 226 6.38 6.28 -5.26
CA VAL A 226 6.40 7.08 -4.03
C VAL A 226 6.90 6.20 -2.89
N ALA A 227 7.83 6.70 -2.09
CA ALA A 227 8.31 6.01 -0.91
C ALA A 227 8.63 6.98 0.21
N TRP A 228 8.41 6.56 1.46
CA TRP A 228 8.72 7.36 2.63
C TRP A 228 9.02 6.51 3.86
N CYS A 229 9.72 7.11 4.82
CA CYS A 229 9.92 6.60 6.18
C CYS A 229 10.01 7.79 7.15
N GLY A 230 9.71 7.55 8.43
CA GLY A 230 9.64 8.63 9.41
C GLY A 230 8.36 9.46 9.31
N LYS A 231 8.42 10.65 9.92
CA LYS A 231 7.27 11.56 10.06
C LYS A 231 7.02 12.37 8.80
N THR A 232 5.76 12.68 8.52
CA THR A 232 5.38 13.70 7.53
C THR A 232 5.70 15.11 8.05
N GLU A 233 5.70 16.10 7.16
CA GLU A 233 5.89 17.49 7.60
C GLU A 233 4.72 17.96 8.48
N GLU A 234 3.49 17.55 8.18
CA GLU A 234 2.32 17.82 9.03
C GLU A 234 2.46 17.23 10.43
N GLU A 235 2.98 16.00 10.54
CA GLU A 235 3.22 15.35 11.83
C GLU A 235 4.31 16.07 12.63
N VAL A 236 5.40 16.51 11.98
CA VAL A 236 6.44 17.29 12.67
C VAL A 236 5.90 18.66 13.11
N LYS A 237 5.16 19.36 12.25
CA LYS A 237 4.49 20.63 12.59
C LYS A 237 3.58 20.48 13.81
N ALA A 238 2.87 19.37 13.94
CA ALA A 238 1.97 19.10 15.06
C ALA A 238 2.69 18.88 16.41
N THR A 239 4.02 18.72 16.41
CA THR A 239 4.82 18.54 17.65
C THR A 239 5.42 19.84 18.20
N ASP A 240 5.17 20.99 17.58
CA ASP A 240 5.82 22.29 17.89
C ASP A 240 7.37 22.25 17.84
N ARG A 241 7.95 21.19 17.28
CA ARG A 241 9.40 20.98 17.17
C ARG A 241 9.95 21.86 16.04
N PRO A 242 11.00 22.68 16.27
CA PRO A 242 11.70 23.38 15.20
C PRO A 242 12.33 22.39 14.21
N TYR A 243 12.06 22.57 12.91
CA TYR A 243 12.56 21.67 11.87
C TYR A 243 13.00 22.44 10.62
N ARG A 244 13.79 21.79 9.78
CA ARG A 244 14.24 22.25 8.46
C ARG A 244 13.74 21.27 7.39
N VAL A 245 13.55 21.79 6.18
CA VAL A 245 13.17 20.99 5.01
C VAL A 245 14.17 21.21 3.90
N GLY A 246 14.79 20.12 3.43
CA GLY A 246 15.54 20.08 2.19
C GLY A 246 14.70 19.45 1.08
N ASN A 247 14.74 20.02 -0.12
CA ASN A 247 14.06 19.47 -1.29
C ASN A 247 14.99 19.51 -2.51
N PHE A 248 15.08 18.41 -3.26
CA PHE A 248 15.85 18.33 -4.50
C PHE A 248 15.03 17.68 -5.63
N PRO A 249 14.82 18.37 -6.78
CA PRO A 249 14.00 17.85 -7.87
C PRO A 249 14.75 16.86 -8.77
N PHE A 250 14.08 15.79 -9.22
CA PHE A 250 14.66 14.85 -10.20
C PHE A 250 14.95 15.49 -11.56
N ALA A 251 14.30 16.61 -11.88
CA ALA A 251 14.63 17.42 -13.05
C ALA A 251 16.08 17.96 -13.05
N ALA A 252 16.71 18.08 -11.89
CA ALA A 252 18.11 18.49 -11.74
C ALA A 252 19.09 17.30 -11.67
N ASN A 253 18.59 16.06 -11.52
CA ASN A 253 19.43 14.87 -11.44
C ASN A 253 19.85 14.39 -12.85
N SER A 254 21.15 14.13 -13.06
CA SER A 254 21.68 13.76 -14.38
C SER A 254 21.18 12.40 -14.86
N ARG A 255 21.11 11.39 -13.99
CA ARG A 255 20.59 10.05 -14.34
C ARG A 255 19.12 10.10 -14.74
N ALA A 256 18.29 10.80 -13.97
CA ALA A 256 16.87 11.02 -14.26
C ALA A 256 16.69 11.69 -15.63
N ARG A 257 17.48 12.73 -15.93
CA ARG A 257 17.47 13.38 -17.26
C ARG A 257 17.90 12.45 -18.38
N THR A 258 18.95 11.67 -18.20
CA THR A 258 19.40 10.68 -19.20
C THR A 258 18.34 9.62 -19.48
N ASN A 259 17.59 9.21 -18.46
CA ASN A 259 16.53 8.21 -18.58
C ASN A 259 15.19 8.78 -19.06
N LEU A 260 15.09 10.11 -19.24
CA LEU A 260 13.83 10.82 -19.53
C LEU A 260 12.75 10.60 -18.46
N ASP A 261 13.17 10.42 -17.21
CA ASP A 261 12.30 10.15 -16.06
C ASP A 261 12.60 11.16 -14.94
N THR A 262 12.12 12.39 -15.13
CA THR A 262 12.48 13.57 -14.32
C THR A 262 11.38 14.02 -13.37
N GLN A 263 10.30 13.25 -13.23
CA GLN A 263 9.17 13.65 -12.41
C GLN A 263 9.48 13.46 -10.92
N GLY A 264 9.03 14.41 -10.10
CA GLY A 264 9.11 14.35 -8.65
C GLY A 264 10.40 14.92 -8.04
N PHE A 265 10.63 14.59 -6.78
CA PHE A 265 11.68 15.14 -5.92
C PHE A 265 12.01 14.20 -4.75
N VAL A 266 13.11 14.51 -4.06
CA VAL A 266 13.46 13.98 -2.73
C VAL A 266 13.26 15.10 -1.71
N LYS A 267 12.56 14.82 -0.61
CA LYS A 267 12.32 15.73 0.52
C LYS A 267 12.87 15.09 1.79
N ILE A 268 13.69 15.84 2.53
CA ILE A 268 14.25 15.44 3.83
C ILE A 268 13.80 16.47 4.87
N ILE A 269 13.28 15.98 5.99
CA ILE A 269 12.89 16.77 7.14
C ILE A 269 13.89 16.49 8.25
N SER A 270 14.55 17.53 8.79
CA SER A 270 15.50 17.39 9.89
C SER A 270 15.16 18.31 11.05
N ASP A 271 15.57 17.94 12.25
CA ASP A 271 15.48 18.79 13.43
C ASP A 271 16.37 20.04 13.28
N ALA A 272 15.86 21.22 13.64
CA ALA A 272 16.59 22.46 13.38
C ALA A 272 17.79 22.70 14.31
N GLU A 273 17.89 22.00 15.44
CA GLU A 273 18.92 22.18 16.45
C GLU A 273 20.01 21.11 16.37
N THR A 274 19.60 19.84 16.23
CA THR A 274 20.43 18.63 16.23
C THR A 274 20.76 18.13 14.83
N ASP A 275 20.04 18.60 13.81
CA ASP A 275 20.11 18.14 12.42
C ASP A 275 19.72 16.67 12.17
N THR A 276 19.26 15.95 13.21
CA THR A 276 18.76 14.57 13.09
C THR A 276 17.60 14.49 12.10
N ILE A 277 17.64 13.49 11.22
CA ILE A 277 16.57 13.25 10.24
C ILE A 277 15.30 12.77 10.96
N LEU A 278 14.17 13.43 10.65
CA LEU A 278 12.85 13.15 11.21
C LEU A 278 11.94 12.41 10.22
N GLY A 279 12.18 12.58 8.92
CA GLY A 279 11.45 11.88 7.87
C GLY A 279 12.05 12.14 6.50
N VAL A 280 11.90 11.16 5.61
CA VAL A 280 12.33 11.25 4.21
C VAL A 280 11.19 10.80 3.31
N HIS A 281 10.90 11.61 2.30
CA HIS A 281 9.80 11.42 1.38
C HIS A 281 10.32 11.56 -0.05
N ILE A 282 10.08 10.56 -0.87
CA ILE A 282 10.61 10.47 -2.23
C ILE A 282 9.44 10.21 -3.18
N ILE A 283 9.34 11.03 -4.21
CA ILE A 283 8.53 10.72 -5.38
C ILE A 283 9.43 10.80 -6.60
N GLY A 284 9.58 9.70 -7.33
CA GLY A 284 10.47 9.67 -8.49
C GLY A 284 10.82 8.27 -8.99
N PRO A 285 11.77 8.18 -9.94
CA PRO A 285 12.31 6.89 -10.38
C PRO A 285 12.96 6.16 -9.21
N ASN A 286 12.66 4.86 -9.05
CA ASN A 286 13.29 3.98 -8.06
C ASN A 286 13.14 4.44 -6.60
N ALA A 287 12.07 5.17 -6.26
CA ALA A 287 11.83 5.65 -4.89
C ALA A 287 11.79 4.49 -3.88
N GLY A 288 11.18 3.35 -4.25
CA GLY A 288 11.07 2.18 -3.37
C GLY A 288 12.41 1.53 -3.02
N GLU A 289 13.41 1.68 -3.89
CA GLU A 289 14.78 1.20 -3.63
C GLU A 289 15.60 2.23 -2.85
N MET A 290 15.50 3.51 -3.22
CA MET A 290 16.25 4.59 -2.57
C MET A 290 15.86 4.80 -1.11
N ILE A 291 14.59 4.53 -0.74
CA ILE A 291 14.15 4.72 0.64
C ILE A 291 14.91 3.83 1.65
N GLY A 292 15.51 2.72 1.19
CA GLY A 292 16.35 1.88 2.05
C GLY A 292 17.56 2.61 2.63
N GLU A 293 18.14 3.59 1.91
CA GLU A 293 19.21 4.44 2.43
C GLU A 293 18.71 5.29 3.61
N ALA A 294 17.52 5.89 3.46
CA ALA A 294 16.92 6.73 4.49
C ALA A 294 16.54 5.92 5.74
N VAL A 295 15.95 4.73 5.56
CA VAL A 295 15.63 3.82 6.68
C VAL A 295 16.89 3.50 7.47
N LEU A 296 17.97 3.10 6.79
CA LEU A 296 19.24 2.81 7.44
C LEU A 296 19.80 4.04 8.16
N ALA A 297 19.82 5.20 7.52
CA ALA A 297 20.31 6.44 8.13
C ALA A 297 19.53 6.81 9.40
N MET A 298 18.19 6.69 9.37
CA MET A 298 17.34 6.99 10.51
C MET A 298 17.51 5.98 11.65
N GLU A 299 17.71 4.70 11.37
CA GLU A 299 18.02 3.68 12.40
C GLU A 299 19.30 4.00 13.18
N TYR A 300 20.30 4.61 12.51
CA TYR A 300 21.53 5.08 13.16
C TYR A 300 21.40 6.47 13.79
N GLY A 301 20.23 7.11 13.72
CA GLY A 301 20.02 8.48 14.21
C GLY A 301 20.81 9.54 13.45
N ALA A 302 21.08 9.31 12.16
CA ALA A 302 21.91 10.19 11.34
C ALA A 302 21.35 11.61 11.20
N SER A 303 22.26 12.56 11.02
CA SER A 303 21.94 13.94 10.63
C SER A 303 21.76 14.09 9.12
N SER A 304 21.16 15.20 8.68
CA SER A 304 21.11 15.52 7.26
C SER A 304 22.51 15.79 6.67
N GLU A 305 23.43 16.30 7.49
CA GLU A 305 24.84 16.47 7.16
C GLU A 305 25.56 15.14 6.88
N ASP A 306 25.24 14.08 7.62
CA ASP A 306 25.84 12.74 7.40
C ASP A 306 25.51 12.20 6.01
N ILE A 307 24.24 12.33 5.57
CA ILE A 307 23.85 11.99 4.19
C ILE A 307 24.57 12.91 3.21
N ALA A 308 24.55 14.23 3.43
CA ALA A 308 25.14 15.19 2.50
C ALA A 308 26.66 15.02 2.29
N ARG A 309 27.38 14.46 3.27
CA ARG A 309 28.82 14.20 3.20
C ARG A 309 29.19 12.78 2.78
N THR A 310 28.20 11.89 2.71
CA THR A 310 28.40 10.54 2.19
C THR A 310 28.70 10.60 0.68
N CYS A 311 29.56 9.72 0.20
CA CYS A 311 29.88 9.64 -1.21
C CYS A 311 28.80 8.86 -1.96
N HIS A 312 27.97 9.56 -2.74
CA HIS A 312 26.99 8.95 -3.65
C HIS A 312 27.58 8.77 -5.04
N ALA A 313 27.34 7.62 -5.66
CA ALA A 313 27.78 7.35 -7.02
C ALA A 313 27.10 8.31 -8.02
N HIS A 314 27.89 8.91 -8.92
CA HIS A 314 27.44 9.80 -10.00
C HIS A 314 27.36 9.01 -11.34
N PRO A 315 26.42 9.28 -12.28
CA PRO A 315 25.60 10.49 -12.50
C PRO A 315 24.42 10.73 -11.55
#